data_AF-A0A7W8BAG2-F1
#
_entry.id   AF-A0A7W8BAG2-F1
#
_cell.length_a   1.000
_cell.length_b   1.000
_cell.length_c   1.000
_cell.angle_alpha   90.00
_cell.angle_beta   90.00
_cell.angle_gamma   90.00
#
_symmetry.space_group_name_H-M   'P 1'
#
loop_
_entity.id
_entity.type
_entity.pdbx_description
1 polymer ?
#
loop_
_entity_poly.entity_id
_entity_poly.type
_entity_poly.pdbx_seq_one_letter_code
_entity_poly.pdbx_strand_id
1 'polypeptide(L)'
;MTVPLDLAFFLRFLDRATRVIVAEAARLTDLDAAIGDADHGANLKRGFTTAEAVTAEAAAAPGTTPGALLTAVGAHLTNTVGGASGPLYGTVLRRMGKILGDDPVVPPETLGRALAAAVASVRRLGDSAPGDKTMVDALQPAADAYAAALEGGDVTEALAAAAHAAREGAAATVPMRARRGRASYLGERSIGHQDPGATSSALLVTALYEATDPEACAAPVAAATGPATGAAPEPVAGRVGVVLVSHSREVAAATAALARALTGTGDPAPAVPAGGLPDGGVGTSAELVRGAVAEADQGKGVVVLCDMGSAVLTVKALLTEGTLSAADVRIADAPFVEGAVTALVTASAGGDMAAVLAATDDARTYRKL
;
A
#
# COMPACT_ATOMS: atom_id res chain seq x y z
N MET A 1 -25.66 28.77 8.01
CA MET A 1 -24.47 29.58 8.36
C MET A 1 -23.27 28.84 7.81
N THR A 2 -22.42 29.51 7.04
CA THR A 2 -21.21 28.89 6.48
C THR A 2 -20.22 28.57 7.58
N VAL A 3 -19.69 27.35 7.59
CA VAL A 3 -18.70 26.90 8.59
C VAL A 3 -17.37 27.60 8.30
N PRO A 4 -16.73 28.26 9.28
CA PRO A 4 -15.41 28.84 9.08
C PRO A 4 -14.37 27.73 8.93
N LEU A 5 -13.53 27.82 7.90
CA LEU A 5 -12.38 26.93 7.70
C LEU A 5 -11.18 27.42 8.53
N ASP A 6 -11.36 27.47 9.84
CA ASP A 6 -10.36 27.91 10.82
C ASP A 6 -9.55 26.75 11.41
N LEU A 7 -8.64 27.05 12.34
CA LEU A 7 -7.86 26.01 13.03
C LEU A 7 -8.75 24.93 13.67
N ALA A 8 -9.88 25.30 14.28
CA ALA A 8 -10.77 24.36 14.93
C ALA A 8 -11.42 23.39 13.93
N PHE A 9 -11.78 23.86 12.73
CA PHE A 9 -12.24 23.00 11.65
C PHE A 9 -11.19 21.96 11.26
N PHE A 10 -9.93 22.37 11.03
CA PHE A 10 -8.88 21.44 10.61
C PHE A 10 -8.44 20.47 11.74
N LEU A 11 -8.50 20.90 13.01
CA LEU A 11 -8.31 20.01 14.15
C LEU A 11 -9.42 18.95 14.23
N ARG A 12 -10.69 19.34 14.05
CA ARG A 12 -11.82 18.39 13.98
C ARG A 12 -11.67 17.41 12.82
N PHE A 13 -11.27 17.90 11.65
CA PHE A 13 -10.99 17.07 10.49
C PHE A 13 -9.93 16.02 10.80
N LEU A 14 -8.79 16.42 11.37
CA LEU A 14 -7.69 15.49 11.65
C LEU A 14 -8.06 14.47 12.74
N ASP A 15 -8.76 14.87 13.79
CA ASP A 15 -9.30 13.94 14.79
C ASP A 15 -10.23 12.91 14.15
N ARG A 16 -11.20 13.38 13.34
CA ARG A 16 -12.16 12.51 12.67
C ARG A 16 -11.47 11.57 11.69
N ALA A 17 -10.54 12.08 10.88
CA ALA A 17 -9.73 11.31 9.97
C ALA A 17 -8.96 10.19 10.70
N THR A 18 -8.30 10.51 11.82
CA THR A 18 -7.59 9.52 12.62
C THR A 18 -8.52 8.43 13.13
N ARG A 19 -9.66 8.79 13.73
CA ARG A 19 -10.62 7.83 14.28
C ARG A 19 -11.19 6.92 13.18
N VAL A 20 -11.52 7.48 12.01
CA VAL A 20 -12.02 6.73 10.86
C VAL A 20 -10.95 5.78 10.31
N ILE A 21 -9.73 6.25 10.09
CA ILE A 21 -8.62 5.41 9.59
C ILE A 21 -8.29 4.28 10.57
N VAL A 22 -8.31 4.54 11.88
CA VAL A 22 -8.08 3.52 12.91
C VAL A 22 -9.17 2.46 12.87
N ALA A 23 -10.44 2.85 12.72
CA ALA A 23 -11.57 1.92 12.65
C ALA A 23 -11.59 1.10 11.34
N GLU A 24 -11.19 1.72 10.23
CA GLU A 24 -11.17 1.12 8.89
C GLU A 24 -9.88 0.35 8.59
N ALA A 25 -8.88 0.39 9.49
CA ALA A 25 -7.56 -0.18 9.25
C ALA A 25 -7.60 -1.65 8.84
N ALA A 26 -8.46 -2.47 9.47
CA ALA A 26 -8.60 -3.88 9.11
C ALA A 26 -9.12 -4.03 7.66
N ARG A 27 -10.21 -3.34 7.31
CA ARG A 27 -10.77 -3.38 5.95
C ARG A 27 -9.80 -2.87 4.90
N LEU A 28 -9.05 -1.80 5.21
CA LEU A 28 -8.02 -1.26 4.32
C LEU A 28 -6.88 -2.25 4.11
N THR A 29 -6.48 -3.00 5.14
CA THR A 29 -5.54 -4.10 5.03
C THR A 29 -6.12 -5.25 4.21
N ASP A 30 -7.39 -5.61 4.37
CA ASP A 30 -8.03 -6.68 3.59
C ASP A 30 -8.12 -6.34 2.09
N LEU A 31 -8.47 -5.09 1.78
CA LEU A 31 -8.46 -4.58 0.40
C LEU A 31 -7.06 -4.66 -0.22
N ASP A 32 -6.04 -4.29 0.55
CA ASP A 32 -4.65 -4.34 0.13
C ASP A 32 -4.11 -5.77 0.08
N ALA A 33 -4.60 -6.70 0.90
CA ALA A 33 -4.23 -8.11 0.83
C ALA A 33 -4.68 -8.75 -0.49
N ALA A 34 -5.81 -8.32 -1.03
CA ALA A 34 -6.33 -8.84 -2.29
C ALA A 34 -5.47 -8.44 -3.50
N ILE A 35 -4.83 -7.27 -3.46
CA ILE A 35 -4.10 -6.71 -4.61
C ILE A 35 -2.74 -6.08 -4.27
N GLY A 36 -2.12 -6.44 -3.16
CA GLY A 36 -0.96 -5.75 -2.61
C GLY A 36 -0.26 -6.60 -1.53
N ASP A 37 0.32 -5.94 -0.53
CA ASP A 37 1.12 -6.57 0.54
C ASP A 37 0.44 -6.56 1.92
N ALA A 38 -0.86 -6.25 1.97
CA ALA A 38 -1.68 -6.24 3.19
C ALA A 38 -1.17 -5.30 4.30
N ASP A 39 -0.44 -4.24 3.94
CA ASP A 39 0.21 -3.34 4.89
C ASP A 39 -0.46 -1.96 4.97
N HIS A 40 -1.31 -1.61 3.99
CA HIS A 40 -1.83 -0.25 3.84
C HIS A 40 -2.60 0.24 5.08
N GLY A 41 -3.54 -0.55 5.58
CA GLY A 41 -4.33 -0.21 6.76
C GLY A 41 -3.48 -0.05 8.01
N ALA A 42 -2.54 -0.98 8.24
CA ALA A 42 -1.60 -0.93 9.36
C ALA A 42 -0.67 0.29 9.30
N ASN A 43 -0.16 0.63 8.10
CA ASN A 43 0.69 1.78 7.86
C ASN A 43 -0.06 3.10 8.12
N LEU A 44 -1.29 3.23 7.62
CA LEU A 44 -2.10 4.42 7.86
C LEU A 44 -2.50 4.56 9.33
N LYS A 45 -2.94 3.48 9.98
CA LYS A 45 -3.23 3.48 11.42
C LYS A 45 -2.04 4.00 12.23
N ARG A 46 -0.84 3.47 11.98
CA ARG A 46 0.39 3.91 12.67
C ARG A 46 0.66 5.41 12.46
N GLY A 47 0.57 5.89 11.22
CA GLY A 47 0.80 7.30 10.91
C GLY A 47 -0.19 8.24 11.57
N PHE A 48 -1.48 7.97 11.42
CA PHE A 48 -2.53 8.84 11.94
C PHE A 48 -2.59 8.83 13.48
N THR A 49 -2.44 7.66 14.13
CA THR A 49 -2.35 7.61 15.60
C THR A 49 -1.14 8.38 16.11
N THR A 50 0.03 8.26 15.47
CA THR A 50 1.22 9.00 15.93
C THR A 50 1.14 10.50 15.62
N ALA A 51 0.31 10.93 14.66
CA ALA A 51 0.07 12.33 14.35
C ALA A 51 -0.82 13.05 15.39
N GLU A 52 -1.49 12.34 16.29
CA GLU A 52 -2.30 12.93 17.36
C GLU A 52 -1.46 13.86 18.26
N ALA A 53 -0.23 13.45 18.58
CA ALA A 53 0.70 14.26 19.37
C ALA A 53 1.06 15.58 18.66
N VAL A 54 1.32 15.53 17.35
CA VAL A 54 1.61 16.71 16.52
C VAL A 54 0.40 17.64 16.46
N THR A 55 -0.79 17.06 16.36
CA THR A 55 -2.06 17.81 16.33
C THR A 55 -2.33 18.50 17.66
N ALA A 56 -2.10 17.81 18.78
CA ALA A 56 -2.26 18.36 20.13
C ALA A 56 -1.24 19.49 20.42
N GLU A 57 0.01 19.33 20.00
CA GLU A 57 1.04 20.36 20.11
C GLU A 57 0.66 21.62 19.31
N ALA A 58 0.24 21.43 18.06
CA ALA A 58 -0.20 22.52 17.19
C ALA A 58 -1.44 23.26 17.75
N ALA A 59 -2.38 22.54 18.36
CA ALA A 59 -3.55 23.13 19.01
C ALA A 59 -3.19 23.97 20.24
N ALA A 60 -2.14 23.60 20.99
CA ALA A 60 -1.67 24.32 22.17
C ALA A 60 -0.79 25.53 21.83
N ALA A 61 -0.15 25.52 20.66
CA ALA A 61 0.76 26.58 20.24
C ALA A 61 0.02 27.88 19.83
N PRO A 62 0.32 29.03 20.45
CA PRO A 62 -0.30 30.30 20.08
C PRO A 62 0.01 30.71 18.64
N GLY A 63 -1.00 31.14 17.91
CA GLY A 63 -0.85 31.64 16.54
C GLY A 63 -0.71 30.55 15.47
N THR A 64 -0.92 29.27 15.81
CA THR A 64 -0.99 28.21 14.81
C THR A 64 -2.08 28.47 13.78
N THR A 65 -1.73 28.38 12.52
CA THR A 65 -2.64 28.55 11.37
C THR A 65 -3.04 27.18 10.82
N PRO A 66 -4.17 27.09 10.08
CA PRO A 66 -4.52 25.90 9.31
C PRO A 66 -3.38 25.40 8.42
N GLY A 67 -2.68 26.31 7.73
CA GLY A 67 -1.57 25.97 6.85
C GLY A 67 -0.38 25.36 7.60
N ALA A 68 -0.03 25.91 8.76
CA ALA A 68 1.02 25.40 9.63
C ALA A 68 0.67 24.00 10.17
N LEU A 69 -0.56 23.80 10.66
CA LEU A 69 -1.05 22.52 11.15
C LEU A 69 -0.94 21.42 10.08
N LEU A 70 -1.48 21.63 8.88
CA LEU A 70 -1.42 20.63 7.81
C LEU A 70 0.02 20.36 7.34
N THR A 71 0.88 21.38 7.36
CA THR A 71 2.30 21.22 7.02
C THR A 71 3.03 20.34 8.04
N ALA A 72 2.80 20.57 9.34
CA ALA A 72 3.40 19.80 10.42
C ALA A 72 2.94 18.33 10.37
N VAL A 73 1.64 18.09 10.27
CA VAL A 73 1.08 16.73 10.19
C VAL A 73 1.56 16.01 8.92
N GLY A 74 1.57 16.69 7.77
CA GLY A 74 2.08 16.08 6.55
C GLY A 74 3.58 15.73 6.60
N ALA A 75 4.39 16.55 7.29
CA ALA A 75 5.80 16.22 7.53
C ALA A 75 5.94 14.98 8.42
N HIS A 76 5.12 14.87 9.47
CA HIS A 76 5.08 13.69 10.33
C HIS A 76 4.69 12.42 9.58
N LEU A 77 3.62 12.45 8.78
CA LEU A 77 3.17 11.28 8.01
C LEU A 77 4.23 10.79 7.01
N THR A 78 4.98 11.73 6.39
CA THR A 78 6.08 11.38 5.47
C THR A 78 7.14 10.50 6.14
N ASN A 79 7.38 10.68 7.44
CA ASN A 79 8.44 10.02 8.18
C ASN A 79 7.98 8.75 8.93
N THR A 80 6.67 8.56 9.13
CA THR A 80 6.12 7.53 10.02
C THR A 80 5.27 6.47 9.32
N VAL A 81 4.61 6.85 8.23
CA VAL A 81 3.85 5.93 7.38
C VAL A 81 4.81 5.23 6.43
N GLY A 82 4.80 3.90 6.45
CA GLY A 82 5.60 3.07 5.56
C GLY A 82 4.96 2.94 4.17
N GLY A 83 5.69 2.33 3.23
CA GLY A 83 5.19 2.08 1.88
C GLY A 83 5.00 3.35 1.04
N ALA A 84 4.25 3.22 -0.05
CA ALA A 84 3.98 4.33 -0.97
C ALA A 84 3.08 5.41 -0.35
N SER A 85 2.18 5.02 0.57
CA SER A 85 1.15 5.90 1.14
C SER A 85 1.72 7.04 1.99
N GLY A 86 2.87 6.84 2.65
CA GLY A 86 3.46 7.86 3.52
C GLY A 86 3.93 9.12 2.80
N PRO A 87 4.84 8.99 1.81
CA PRO A 87 5.24 10.11 0.97
C PRO A 87 4.07 10.77 0.23
N LEU A 88 3.05 10.01 -0.18
CA LEU A 88 1.88 10.52 -0.90
C LEU A 88 0.99 11.39 0.00
N TYR A 89 0.49 10.86 1.12
CA TYR A 89 -0.36 11.64 2.04
C TYR A 89 0.40 12.77 2.72
N GLY A 90 1.67 12.55 3.06
CA GLY A 90 2.54 13.61 3.57
C GLY A 90 2.70 14.75 2.57
N THR A 91 2.87 14.44 1.27
CA THR A 91 2.93 15.45 0.22
C THR A 91 1.60 16.19 0.02
N VAL A 92 0.46 15.48 0.07
CA VAL A 92 -0.87 16.08 0.01
C VAL A 92 -1.04 17.16 1.08
N LEU A 93 -0.87 16.79 2.36
CA LEU A 93 -1.10 17.73 3.47
C LEU A 93 -0.09 18.88 3.48
N ARG A 94 1.18 18.62 3.19
CA ARG A 94 2.20 19.68 3.07
C ARG A 94 1.92 20.62 1.92
N ARG A 95 1.44 20.11 0.79
CA ARG A 95 1.11 20.96 -0.37
C ARG A 95 -0.12 21.81 -0.08
N MET A 96 -1.15 21.23 0.53
CA MET A 96 -2.33 21.96 0.97
C MET A 96 -1.92 23.05 1.96
N GLY A 97 -1.21 22.70 3.03
CA GLY A 97 -0.80 23.64 4.06
C GLY A 97 -0.06 24.87 3.51
N LYS A 98 0.86 24.67 2.55
CA LYS A 98 1.54 25.78 1.85
C LYS A 98 0.61 26.70 1.05
N ILE A 99 -0.49 26.19 0.52
CA ILE A 99 -1.47 26.98 -0.25
C ILE A 99 -2.47 27.67 0.67
N LEU A 100 -2.81 27.05 1.81
CA LEU A 100 -3.65 27.67 2.83
C LEU A 100 -2.95 28.88 3.46
N GLY A 101 -1.62 28.84 3.57
CA GLY A 101 -0.82 29.97 4.05
C GLY A 101 -0.98 30.24 5.53
N ASP A 102 -0.85 31.50 5.91
CA ASP A 102 -0.76 31.95 7.31
C ASP A 102 -2.03 32.65 7.82
N ASP A 103 -3.11 32.63 7.03
CA ASP A 103 -4.38 33.22 7.44
C ASP A 103 -5.08 32.35 8.50
N PRO A 104 -5.70 32.94 9.54
CA PRO A 104 -6.37 32.20 10.60
C PRO A 104 -7.67 31.51 10.14
N VAL A 105 -8.27 32.02 9.06
CA VAL A 105 -9.47 31.45 8.42
C VAL A 105 -9.23 31.34 6.92
N VAL A 106 -9.43 30.15 6.38
CA VAL A 106 -9.17 29.84 4.98
C VAL A 106 -10.40 30.18 4.11
N PRO A 107 -10.24 30.96 3.03
CA PRO A 107 -11.31 31.14 2.05
C PRO A 107 -11.66 29.81 1.35
N PRO A 108 -12.94 29.48 1.10
CA PRO A 108 -13.34 28.26 0.40
C PRO A 108 -12.65 28.06 -0.96
N GLU A 109 -12.38 29.13 -1.70
CA GLU A 109 -11.67 29.10 -2.99
C GLU A 109 -10.21 28.71 -2.81
N THR A 110 -9.58 29.13 -1.70
CA THR A 110 -8.21 28.73 -1.35
C THR A 110 -8.15 27.25 -1.01
N LEU A 111 -9.15 26.69 -0.31
CA LEU A 111 -9.25 25.24 -0.10
C LEU A 111 -9.40 24.50 -1.44
N GLY A 112 -10.21 24.99 -2.37
CA GLY A 112 -10.36 24.39 -3.70
C GLY A 112 -9.03 24.36 -4.48
N ARG A 113 -8.28 25.47 -4.47
CA ARG A 113 -6.92 25.52 -5.06
C ARG A 113 -5.96 24.55 -4.37
N ALA A 114 -6.06 24.41 -3.04
CA ALA A 114 -5.23 23.50 -2.27
C ALA A 114 -5.50 22.03 -2.63
N LEU A 115 -6.77 21.64 -2.74
CA LEU A 115 -7.17 20.30 -3.16
C LEU A 115 -6.65 19.98 -4.57
N ALA A 116 -6.92 20.84 -5.56
CA ALA A 116 -6.45 20.64 -6.93
C ALA A 116 -4.92 20.50 -7.02
N ALA A 117 -4.18 21.34 -6.30
CA ALA A 117 -2.73 21.28 -6.27
C ALA A 117 -2.17 20.04 -5.54
N ALA A 118 -2.89 19.53 -4.54
CA ALA A 118 -2.56 18.28 -3.87
C ALA A 118 -2.71 17.09 -4.82
N VAL A 119 -3.83 17.01 -5.56
CA VAL A 119 -4.04 15.99 -6.60
C VAL A 119 -2.94 16.04 -7.65
N ALA A 120 -2.62 17.23 -8.17
CA ALA A 120 -1.52 17.39 -9.14
C ALA A 120 -0.16 16.93 -8.59
N SER A 121 0.07 17.12 -7.28
CA SER A 121 1.32 16.69 -6.64
C SER A 121 1.39 15.17 -6.47
N VAL A 122 0.28 14.52 -6.11
CA VAL A 122 0.17 13.06 -6.06
C VAL A 122 0.38 12.45 -7.44
N ARG A 123 -0.29 12.99 -8.46
CA ARG A 123 -0.13 12.53 -9.85
C ARG A 123 1.31 12.61 -10.33
N ARG A 124 2.01 13.70 -10.02
CA ARG A 124 3.42 13.87 -10.36
C ARG A 124 4.33 12.92 -9.56
N LEU A 125 4.10 12.76 -8.26
CA LEU A 125 4.95 11.95 -7.39
C LEU A 125 4.78 10.45 -7.64
N GLY A 126 3.55 10.00 -7.87
CA GLY A 126 3.22 8.59 -8.16
C GLY A 126 3.16 8.26 -9.64
N ASP A 127 3.48 9.20 -10.54
CA ASP A 127 3.35 9.09 -12.00
C ASP A 127 1.98 8.50 -12.42
N SER A 128 0.90 8.89 -11.72
CA SER A 128 -0.42 8.26 -11.83
C SER A 128 -1.42 9.17 -12.55
N ALA A 129 -2.25 8.58 -13.40
CA ALA A 129 -3.35 9.24 -14.10
C ALA A 129 -4.71 8.67 -13.68
N PRO A 130 -5.82 9.40 -13.92
CA PRO A 130 -7.16 8.82 -13.81
C PRO A 130 -7.28 7.54 -14.65
N GLY A 131 -7.84 6.49 -14.05
CA GLY A 131 -7.96 5.15 -14.61
C GLY A 131 -6.80 4.20 -14.30
N ASP A 132 -5.75 4.64 -13.59
CA ASP A 132 -4.62 3.78 -13.23
C ASP A 132 -4.89 2.88 -12.01
N LYS A 133 -6.07 3.01 -11.38
CA LYS A 133 -6.51 2.30 -10.18
C LYS A 133 -5.66 2.68 -8.96
N THR A 134 -5.72 3.95 -8.58
CA THR A 134 -4.97 4.51 -7.45
C THR A 134 -5.81 5.51 -6.67
N MET A 135 -5.23 6.11 -5.62
CA MET A 135 -5.84 7.23 -4.90
C MET A 135 -6.27 8.42 -5.78
N VAL A 136 -5.65 8.60 -6.96
CA VAL A 136 -6.02 9.65 -7.92
C VAL A 136 -7.47 9.49 -8.38
N ASP A 137 -7.96 8.25 -8.48
CA ASP A 137 -9.32 7.94 -8.93
C ASP A 137 -10.39 8.37 -7.94
N ALA A 138 -10.03 8.58 -6.66
CA ALA A 138 -10.90 9.21 -5.67
C ALA A 138 -10.64 10.73 -5.53
N LEU A 139 -9.36 11.13 -5.52
CA LEU A 139 -8.97 12.52 -5.25
C LEU A 139 -9.29 13.48 -6.39
N GLN A 140 -9.09 13.08 -7.65
CA GLN A 140 -9.36 13.95 -8.80
C GLN A 140 -10.86 14.27 -8.92
N PRO A 141 -11.79 13.28 -8.91
CA PRO A 141 -13.22 13.58 -8.91
C PRO A 141 -13.66 14.43 -7.71
N ALA A 142 -13.06 14.22 -6.53
CA ALA A 142 -13.37 15.01 -5.35
C ALA A 142 -13.01 16.50 -5.52
N ALA A 143 -11.81 16.78 -6.03
CA ALA A 143 -11.35 18.15 -6.26
C ALA A 143 -12.19 18.86 -7.35
N ASP A 144 -12.53 18.14 -8.42
CA ASP A 144 -13.35 18.67 -9.51
C ASP A 144 -14.79 18.95 -9.04
N ALA A 145 -15.38 18.04 -8.27
CA ALA A 145 -16.71 18.20 -7.70
C ALA A 145 -16.77 19.36 -6.68
N TYR A 146 -15.74 19.51 -5.83
CA TYR A 146 -15.63 20.65 -4.92
C TYR A 146 -15.65 21.98 -5.69
N ALA A 147 -14.80 22.10 -6.72
CA ALA A 147 -14.68 23.33 -7.49
C ALA A 147 -16.00 23.68 -8.21
N ALA A 148 -16.63 22.70 -8.86
CA ALA A 148 -17.89 22.91 -9.57
C ALA A 148 -19.04 23.29 -8.62
N ALA A 149 -19.15 22.65 -7.46
CA ALA A 149 -20.20 22.95 -6.50
C ALA A 149 -20.01 24.31 -5.83
N LEU A 150 -18.77 24.74 -5.58
CA LEU A 150 -18.49 26.04 -4.95
C LEU A 150 -18.89 27.24 -5.81
N GLU A 151 -18.94 27.10 -7.14
CA GLU A 151 -19.40 28.19 -8.04
C GLU A 151 -20.86 28.59 -7.81
N GLY A 152 -21.70 27.66 -7.36
CA GLY A 152 -23.15 27.87 -7.18
C GLY A 152 -23.68 27.63 -5.76
N GLY A 153 -22.83 27.15 -4.85
CA GLY A 153 -23.20 26.71 -3.51
C GLY A 153 -22.24 27.20 -2.43
N ASP A 154 -22.46 26.76 -1.20
CA ASP A 154 -21.57 27.06 -0.09
C ASP A 154 -20.48 26.00 0.11
N VAL A 155 -19.53 26.29 1.01
CA VAL A 155 -18.41 25.40 1.29
C VAL A 155 -18.84 24.02 1.81
N THR A 156 -19.96 23.94 2.52
CA THR A 156 -20.48 22.67 3.05
C THR A 156 -21.04 21.83 1.92
N GLU A 157 -21.81 22.42 1.01
CA GLU A 157 -22.31 21.74 -0.19
C GLU A 157 -21.15 21.27 -1.09
N ALA A 158 -20.11 22.11 -1.25
CA ALA A 158 -18.93 21.75 -2.02
C ALA A 158 -18.16 20.57 -1.40
N LEU A 159 -18.00 20.54 -0.07
CA LEU A 159 -17.39 19.42 0.64
C LEU A 159 -18.24 18.15 0.56
N ALA A 160 -19.57 18.27 0.60
CA ALA A 160 -20.48 17.14 0.43
C ALA A 160 -20.34 16.51 -0.95
N ALA A 161 -20.31 17.35 -2.00
CA ALA A 161 -20.09 16.93 -3.38
C ALA A 161 -18.72 16.24 -3.55
N ALA A 162 -17.67 16.81 -2.96
CA ALA A 162 -16.33 16.23 -2.97
C ALA A 162 -16.30 14.84 -2.30
N ALA A 163 -16.91 14.70 -1.13
CA ALA A 163 -16.98 13.44 -0.41
C ALA A 163 -17.77 12.37 -1.17
N HIS A 164 -18.89 12.74 -1.81
CA HIS A 164 -19.64 11.83 -2.67
C HIS A 164 -18.81 11.37 -3.87
N ALA A 165 -18.20 12.31 -4.61
CA ALA A 165 -17.38 12.00 -5.77
C ALA A 165 -16.16 11.13 -5.41
N ALA A 166 -15.55 11.34 -4.24
CA ALA A 166 -14.45 10.50 -3.77
C ALA A 166 -14.88 9.04 -3.54
N ARG A 167 -16.07 8.82 -2.94
CA ARG A 167 -16.63 7.48 -2.71
C ARG A 167 -16.98 6.78 -4.02
N GLU A 168 -17.61 7.48 -4.95
CA GLU A 168 -17.88 6.95 -6.29
C GLU A 168 -16.58 6.62 -7.04
N GLY A 169 -15.58 7.49 -6.95
CA GLY A 169 -14.25 7.27 -7.52
C GLY A 169 -13.56 6.03 -6.95
N ALA A 170 -13.62 5.83 -5.63
CA ALA A 170 -13.12 4.62 -4.99
C ALA A 170 -13.89 3.37 -5.44
N ALA A 171 -15.22 3.41 -5.53
CA ALA A 171 -16.03 2.30 -6.05
C ALA A 171 -15.71 1.96 -7.51
N ALA A 172 -15.50 2.99 -8.34
CA ALA A 172 -15.17 2.84 -9.76
C ALA A 172 -13.83 2.12 -9.99
N THR A 173 -12.95 2.02 -8.98
CA THR A 173 -11.69 1.28 -9.11
C THR A 173 -11.89 -0.23 -9.25
N VAL A 174 -13.01 -0.79 -8.80
CA VAL A 174 -13.27 -2.25 -8.80
C VAL A 174 -13.05 -2.89 -10.18
N PRO A 175 -13.71 -2.43 -11.27
CA PRO A 175 -13.52 -3.02 -12.60
C PRO A 175 -12.20 -2.66 -13.29
N MET A 176 -11.37 -1.78 -12.71
CA MET A 176 -10.13 -1.32 -13.34
C MET A 176 -8.99 -2.33 -13.18
N ARG A 177 -8.18 -2.47 -14.23
CA ARG A 177 -6.86 -3.10 -14.16
C ARG A 177 -5.85 -2.10 -13.61
N ALA A 178 -5.13 -2.48 -12.56
CA ALA A 178 -4.09 -1.65 -11.97
C ALA A 178 -2.92 -1.43 -12.94
N ARG A 179 -2.44 -0.19 -12.99
CA ARG A 179 -1.28 0.22 -13.81
C ARG A 179 -0.14 0.80 -13.00
N ARG A 180 -0.39 1.11 -11.73
CA ARG A 180 0.58 1.67 -10.79
C ARG A 180 0.56 0.92 -9.46
N GLY A 181 1.60 1.14 -8.65
CA GLY A 181 1.75 0.50 -7.34
C GLY A 181 1.86 -1.03 -7.41
N ARG A 182 1.83 -1.67 -6.24
CA ARG A 182 1.94 -3.14 -6.13
C ARG A 182 0.81 -3.88 -6.84
N ALA A 183 -0.39 -3.30 -6.91
CA ALA A 183 -1.51 -3.90 -7.62
C ALA A 183 -1.26 -4.14 -9.11
N SER A 184 -0.42 -3.31 -9.74
CA SER A 184 -0.07 -3.48 -11.17
C SER A 184 0.64 -4.80 -11.47
N TYR A 185 1.29 -5.40 -10.46
CA TYR A 185 2.03 -6.66 -10.54
C TYR A 185 1.12 -7.87 -10.81
N LEU A 186 -0.17 -7.74 -10.50
CA LEU A 186 -1.15 -8.81 -10.64
C LEU A 186 -1.82 -8.84 -12.02
N GLY A 187 -1.54 -7.86 -12.88
CA GLY A 187 -2.15 -7.77 -14.20
C GLY A 187 -3.68 -7.79 -14.12
N GLU A 188 -4.32 -8.68 -14.88
CA GLU A 188 -5.80 -8.83 -14.90
C GLU A 188 -6.39 -9.29 -13.57
N ARG A 189 -5.60 -9.95 -12.70
CA ARG A 189 -6.08 -10.38 -11.37
C ARG A 189 -6.36 -9.21 -10.42
N SER A 190 -5.93 -8.00 -10.76
CA SER A 190 -6.31 -6.78 -10.02
C SER A 190 -7.76 -6.33 -10.29
N ILE A 191 -8.40 -6.83 -11.35
CA ILE A 191 -9.80 -6.53 -11.70
C ILE A 191 -10.73 -7.25 -10.72
N GLY A 192 -11.78 -6.56 -10.28
CA GLY A 192 -12.75 -7.09 -9.31
C GLY A 192 -12.46 -6.71 -7.86
N HIS A 193 -11.33 -6.05 -7.59
CA HIS A 193 -10.92 -5.62 -6.25
C HIS A 193 -10.88 -4.10 -6.14
N GLN A 194 -11.37 -3.52 -5.05
CA GLN A 194 -11.32 -2.07 -4.81
C GLN A 194 -9.91 -1.63 -4.39
N ASP A 195 -9.44 -0.48 -4.88
CA ASP A 195 -8.13 0.06 -4.50
C ASP A 195 -8.10 0.55 -3.04
N PRO A 196 -7.15 0.10 -2.21
CA PRO A 196 -7.01 0.56 -0.83
C PRO A 196 -6.64 2.06 -0.74
N GLY A 197 -5.83 2.56 -1.68
CA GLY A 197 -5.45 3.98 -1.75
C GLY A 197 -6.64 4.91 -2.01
N ALA A 198 -7.45 4.60 -3.02
CA ALA A 198 -8.69 5.30 -3.35
C ALA A 198 -9.69 5.24 -2.21
N THR A 199 -9.83 4.07 -1.57
CA THR A 199 -10.72 3.89 -0.42
C THR A 199 -10.30 4.78 0.75
N SER A 200 -9.03 4.74 1.14
CA SER A 200 -8.51 5.62 2.21
C SER A 200 -8.65 7.11 1.87
N SER A 201 -8.50 7.49 0.60
CA SER A 201 -8.71 8.88 0.17
C SER A 201 -10.17 9.30 0.29
N ALA A 202 -11.11 8.43 -0.09
CA ALA A 202 -12.54 8.69 0.07
C ALA A 202 -12.94 8.84 1.54
N LEU A 203 -12.34 8.04 2.44
CA LEU A 203 -12.53 8.19 3.89
C LEU A 203 -12.03 9.54 4.40
N LEU A 204 -10.85 9.99 3.97
CA LEU A 204 -10.30 11.28 4.37
C LEU A 204 -11.11 12.47 3.85
N VAL A 205 -11.54 12.43 2.58
CA VAL A 205 -12.41 13.50 2.03
C VAL A 205 -13.78 13.49 2.73
N THR A 206 -14.31 12.32 3.08
CA THR A 206 -15.54 12.22 3.88
C THR A 206 -15.35 12.81 5.28
N ALA A 207 -14.23 12.54 5.96
CA ALA A 207 -13.91 13.15 7.25
C ALA A 207 -13.77 14.69 7.16
N LEU A 208 -13.25 15.22 6.04
CA LEU A 208 -13.17 16.66 5.81
C LEU A 208 -14.57 17.29 5.67
N TYR A 209 -15.50 16.60 5.00
CA TYR A 209 -16.90 17.01 4.97
C TYR A 209 -17.57 16.93 6.35
N GLU A 210 -17.37 15.84 7.08
CA GLU A 210 -17.93 15.66 8.44
C GLU A 210 -17.45 16.75 9.41
N ALA A 211 -16.25 17.31 9.21
CA ALA A 211 -15.74 18.43 10.02
C ALA A 211 -16.57 19.72 9.95
N THR A 212 -17.48 19.81 8.97
CA THR A 212 -18.49 20.88 8.89
C THR A 212 -19.56 20.76 9.98
N ASP A 213 -19.75 19.58 10.55
CA ASP A 213 -20.72 19.30 11.62
C ASP A 213 -19.99 18.76 12.87
N PRO A 214 -19.80 19.59 13.92
CA PRO A 214 -19.14 19.16 15.15
C PRO A 214 -19.80 17.96 15.85
N GLU A 215 -21.14 17.82 15.77
CA GLU A 215 -21.85 16.71 16.41
C GLU A 215 -21.61 15.41 15.64
N ALA A 216 -21.69 15.44 14.31
CA ALA A 216 -21.37 14.29 13.47
C ALA A 216 -19.90 13.85 13.62
N CYS A 217 -18.97 14.81 13.71
CA CYS A 217 -17.56 14.54 13.97
C CYS A 217 -17.33 13.86 15.32
N ALA A 218 -18.01 14.31 16.38
CA ALA A 218 -17.88 13.77 17.73
C ALA A 218 -18.48 12.36 17.87
N ALA A 219 -19.46 12.00 17.03
CA ALA A 219 -20.12 10.70 17.07
C ALA A 219 -19.10 9.54 17.00
N PRO A 220 -19.34 8.41 17.71
CA PRO A 220 -18.53 7.20 17.58
C PRO A 220 -18.44 6.76 16.12
N VAL A 221 -17.22 6.45 15.66
CA VAL A 221 -17.05 5.77 14.39
C VAL A 221 -17.46 4.32 14.60
N ALA A 222 -18.53 3.88 13.96
CA ALA A 222 -18.89 2.47 13.96
C ALA A 222 -17.75 1.67 13.32
N ALA A 223 -17.36 0.56 13.94
CA ALA A 223 -16.46 -0.39 13.28
C ALA A 223 -17.10 -0.82 11.96
N ALA A 224 -16.32 -0.87 10.89
CA ALA A 224 -16.80 -1.30 9.59
C ALA A 224 -17.37 -2.72 9.68
N THR A 225 -18.69 -2.87 9.72
CA THR A 225 -19.37 -4.15 9.55
C THR A 225 -19.80 -4.28 8.09
N GLY A 226 -18.82 -4.41 7.19
CA GLY A 226 -19.02 -4.78 5.79
C GLY A 226 -18.62 -6.24 5.58
N PRO A 227 -19.21 -6.97 4.61
CA PRO A 227 -19.09 -8.41 4.57
C PRO A 227 -17.65 -8.82 4.26
N ALA A 228 -17.10 -9.71 5.09
CA ALA A 228 -15.95 -10.51 4.74
C ALA A 228 -16.35 -11.49 3.61
N THR A 229 -16.58 -10.99 2.39
CA THR A 229 -16.71 -11.86 1.22
C THR A 229 -15.32 -12.24 0.76
N GLY A 230 -14.91 -13.39 1.27
CA GLY A 230 -13.60 -13.98 1.10
C GLY A 230 -13.32 -14.73 2.38
N ALA A 231 -14.02 -15.86 2.60
CA ALA A 231 -13.53 -16.84 3.54
C ALA A 231 -12.04 -17.01 3.24
N ALA A 232 -11.18 -16.81 4.24
CA ALA A 232 -9.81 -17.26 4.15
C ALA A 232 -9.90 -18.70 3.62
N PRO A 233 -9.25 -19.03 2.49
CA PRO A 233 -9.32 -20.38 1.97
C PRO A 233 -8.93 -21.29 3.13
N GLU A 234 -9.77 -22.28 3.42
CA GLU A 234 -9.39 -23.32 4.38
C GLU A 234 -7.98 -23.77 4.02
N PRO A 235 -7.08 -23.97 5.01
CA PRO A 235 -5.67 -24.23 4.75
C PRO A 235 -5.55 -25.38 3.76
N VAL A 236 -5.23 -25.02 2.52
CA VAL A 236 -5.01 -25.98 1.45
C VAL A 236 -3.78 -26.76 1.88
N ALA A 237 -3.90 -28.09 1.95
CA ALA A 237 -2.77 -28.93 2.28
C ALA A 237 -1.60 -28.64 1.32
N GLY A 238 -0.56 -27.99 1.84
CA GLY A 238 0.68 -27.59 1.16
C GLY A 238 0.57 -26.32 0.29
N ARG A 239 1.62 -25.49 0.31
CA ARG A 239 1.84 -24.32 -0.57
C ARG A 239 3.12 -24.48 -1.39
N VAL A 240 3.24 -23.72 -2.48
CA VAL A 240 4.49 -23.65 -3.25
C VAL A 240 5.59 -23.07 -2.36
N GLY A 241 6.72 -23.76 -2.26
CA GLY A 241 7.89 -23.28 -1.52
C GLY A 241 8.72 -22.30 -2.36
N VAL A 242 9.41 -21.36 -1.70
CA VAL A 242 10.36 -20.43 -2.35
C VAL A 242 11.75 -20.67 -1.80
N VAL A 243 12.74 -20.89 -2.67
CA VAL A 243 14.16 -21.01 -2.29
C VAL A 243 14.94 -19.85 -2.88
N LEU A 244 15.72 -19.17 -2.04
CA LEU A 244 16.51 -18.00 -2.42
C LEU A 244 17.99 -18.37 -2.43
N VAL A 245 18.51 -18.63 -3.63
CA VAL A 245 19.90 -19.05 -3.84
C VAL A 245 20.77 -17.82 -4.09
N SER A 246 21.76 -17.59 -3.22
CA SER A 246 22.70 -16.49 -3.38
C SER A 246 24.13 -16.93 -3.11
N HIS A 247 25.06 -16.17 -3.65
CA HIS A 247 26.47 -16.31 -3.31
C HIS A 247 26.76 -15.90 -1.85
N SER A 248 25.91 -15.08 -1.22
CA SER A 248 26.04 -14.64 0.17
C SER A 248 24.93 -15.21 1.04
N ARG A 249 25.32 -15.74 2.20
CA ARG A 249 24.38 -16.15 3.24
C ARG A 249 23.53 -14.97 3.72
N GLU A 250 24.15 -13.81 3.96
CA GLU A 250 23.42 -12.65 4.44
C GLU A 250 22.41 -12.14 3.41
N VAL A 251 22.77 -12.12 2.12
CA VAL A 251 21.87 -11.65 1.05
C VAL A 251 20.66 -12.57 0.91
N ALA A 252 20.85 -13.89 0.88
CA ALA A 252 19.73 -14.84 0.85
C ALA A 252 18.83 -14.70 2.08
N ALA A 253 19.42 -14.64 3.28
CA ALA A 253 18.67 -14.55 4.54
C ALA A 253 17.90 -13.22 4.66
N ALA A 254 18.55 -12.10 4.34
CA ALA A 254 17.91 -10.78 4.38
C ALA A 254 16.79 -10.66 3.35
N THR A 255 16.98 -11.24 2.15
CA THR A 255 15.94 -11.25 1.11
C THR A 255 14.74 -12.10 1.56
N ALA A 256 14.98 -13.27 2.18
CA ALA A 256 13.92 -14.12 2.73
C ALA A 256 13.15 -13.40 3.85
N ALA A 257 13.88 -12.72 4.74
CA ALA A 257 13.29 -11.96 5.85
C ALA A 257 12.47 -10.77 5.34
N LEU A 258 12.98 -10.02 4.36
CA LEU A 258 12.28 -8.93 3.71
C LEU A 258 11.01 -9.42 3.01
N ALA A 259 11.10 -10.50 2.22
CA ALA A 259 9.94 -11.09 1.55
C ALA A 259 8.84 -11.48 2.55
N ARG A 260 9.22 -12.14 3.66
CA ARG A 260 8.27 -12.49 4.74
C ARG A 260 7.63 -11.26 5.36
N ALA A 261 8.42 -10.24 5.69
CA ALA A 261 7.92 -9.00 6.27
C ALA A 261 6.91 -8.29 5.34
N LEU A 262 7.10 -8.40 4.03
CA LEU A 262 6.25 -7.81 3.00
C LEU A 262 5.11 -8.74 2.52
N THR A 263 4.91 -9.91 3.13
CA THR A 263 3.76 -10.77 2.80
C THR A 263 2.50 -10.32 3.56
N GLY A 264 2.67 -9.70 4.73
CA GLY A 264 1.56 -9.19 5.54
C GLY A 264 0.70 -10.24 6.25
N THR A 265 1.02 -11.54 6.12
CA THR A 265 0.29 -12.66 6.75
C THR A 265 1.04 -13.23 7.96
N GLY A 266 0.32 -13.66 9.00
CA GLY A 266 0.90 -14.36 10.15
C GLY A 266 1.40 -15.79 9.88
N ASP A 267 1.06 -16.35 8.71
CA ASP A 267 1.45 -17.70 8.29
C ASP A 267 1.81 -17.71 6.79
N PRO A 268 3.00 -17.20 6.40
CA PRO A 268 3.43 -17.16 5.00
C PRO A 268 3.83 -18.56 4.48
N ALA A 269 3.88 -18.72 3.16
CA ALA A 269 4.46 -19.92 2.53
C ALA A 269 5.96 -20.08 2.90
N PRO A 270 6.54 -21.29 2.75
CA PRO A 270 7.95 -21.51 3.03
C PRO A 270 8.83 -20.63 2.15
N ALA A 271 9.75 -19.89 2.78
CA ALA A 271 10.83 -19.18 2.09
C ALA A 271 12.16 -19.59 2.71
N VAL A 272 13.00 -20.34 2.01
CA VAL A 272 14.22 -20.92 2.59
C VAL A 272 15.45 -20.33 1.91
N PRO A 273 16.34 -19.65 2.64
CA PRO A 273 17.57 -19.10 2.07
C PRO A 273 18.63 -20.20 1.87
N ALA A 274 19.27 -20.21 0.71
CA ALA A 274 20.41 -21.07 0.39
C ALA A 274 21.57 -20.20 -0.09
N GLY A 275 22.33 -19.64 0.87
CA GLY A 275 23.38 -18.67 0.58
C GLY A 275 24.77 -19.09 1.05
N GLY A 276 25.78 -18.89 0.19
CA GLY A 276 27.19 -19.08 0.53
C GLY A 276 27.68 -20.53 0.48
N LEU A 277 28.93 -20.71 0.91
CA LEU A 277 29.56 -22.01 1.14
C LEU A 277 29.39 -22.44 2.61
N PRO A 278 29.57 -23.75 2.92
CA PRO A 278 29.44 -24.25 4.29
C PRO A 278 30.41 -23.60 5.29
N ASP A 279 31.59 -23.19 4.82
CA ASP A 279 32.62 -22.48 5.60
C ASP A 279 32.31 -20.99 5.84
N GLY A 280 31.18 -20.50 5.32
CA GLY A 280 30.76 -19.10 5.42
C GLY A 280 31.32 -18.21 4.30
N GLY A 281 32.11 -18.75 3.38
CA GLY A 281 32.61 -18.03 2.21
C GLY A 281 31.53 -17.71 1.18
N VAL A 282 31.85 -16.78 0.27
CA VAL A 282 30.99 -16.43 -0.86
C VAL A 282 31.03 -17.55 -1.90
N GLY A 283 29.87 -18.04 -2.33
CA GLY A 283 29.74 -19.11 -3.32
C GLY A 283 28.37 -19.77 -3.30
N THR A 284 28.15 -20.75 -4.18
CA THR A 284 26.88 -21.51 -4.23
C THR A 284 27.12 -22.95 -3.83
N SER A 285 26.52 -23.40 -2.73
CA SER A 285 26.61 -24.79 -2.27
C SER A 285 25.44 -25.63 -2.77
N ALA A 286 25.74 -26.65 -3.56
CA ALA A 286 24.78 -27.65 -4.02
C ALA A 286 24.04 -28.36 -2.85
N GLU A 287 24.74 -28.60 -1.75
CA GLU A 287 24.18 -29.23 -0.55
C GLU A 287 23.14 -28.32 0.13
N LEU A 288 23.47 -27.03 0.29
CA LEU A 288 22.55 -26.06 0.88
C LEU A 288 21.31 -25.86 0.00
N VAL A 289 21.49 -25.85 -1.32
CA VAL A 289 20.35 -25.76 -2.27
C VAL A 289 19.43 -26.97 -2.12
N ARG A 290 19.96 -28.20 -2.10
CA ARG A 290 19.13 -29.40 -1.91
C ARG A 290 18.41 -29.41 -0.57
N GLY A 291 19.11 -29.06 0.50
CA GLY A 291 18.53 -28.95 1.84
C GLY A 291 17.38 -27.93 1.88
N ALA A 292 17.60 -26.75 1.29
CA ALA A 292 16.60 -25.70 1.23
C ALA A 292 15.36 -26.09 0.40
N VAL A 293 15.55 -26.79 -0.72
CA VAL A 293 14.43 -27.31 -1.52
C VAL A 293 13.64 -28.34 -0.73
N ALA A 294 14.31 -29.28 -0.05
CA ALA A 294 13.63 -30.27 0.78
C ALA A 294 12.89 -29.65 1.97
N GLU A 295 13.43 -28.58 2.56
CA GLU A 295 12.77 -27.83 3.64
C GLU A 295 11.56 -27.01 3.14
N ALA A 296 11.66 -26.44 1.93
CA ALA A 296 10.61 -25.61 1.35
C ALA A 296 9.44 -26.42 0.77
N ASP A 297 9.66 -27.68 0.40
CA ASP A 297 8.66 -28.50 -0.30
C ASP A 297 7.54 -28.99 0.63
N GLN A 298 6.31 -28.58 0.32
CA GLN A 298 5.09 -29.03 0.99
C GLN A 298 4.19 -29.86 0.05
N GLY A 299 4.75 -30.43 -1.02
CA GLY A 299 4.03 -31.25 -2.00
C GLY A 299 3.30 -30.46 -3.09
N LYS A 300 3.59 -29.15 -3.23
CA LYS A 300 3.11 -28.30 -4.34
C LYS A 300 4.25 -27.80 -5.24
N GLY A 301 5.46 -28.27 -4.99
CA GLY A 301 6.68 -27.87 -5.69
C GLY A 301 7.35 -26.62 -5.09
N VAL A 302 8.53 -26.31 -5.63
CA VAL A 302 9.42 -25.24 -5.18
C VAL A 302 9.86 -24.33 -6.34
N VAL A 303 9.71 -23.02 -6.16
CA VAL A 303 10.28 -22.00 -7.04
C VAL A 303 11.63 -21.56 -6.48
N VAL A 304 12.65 -21.57 -7.33
CA VAL A 304 14.02 -21.19 -6.99
C VAL A 304 14.35 -19.86 -7.66
N LEU A 305 14.73 -18.84 -6.87
CA LEU A 305 15.32 -17.62 -7.38
C LEU A 305 16.82 -17.60 -7.11
N CYS A 306 17.58 -17.14 -8.11
CA CYS A 306 19.03 -17.03 -8.02
C CYS A 306 19.46 -15.57 -8.16
N ASP A 307 20.48 -15.14 -7.42
CA ASP A 307 21.02 -13.77 -7.51
C ASP A 307 21.82 -13.51 -8.81
N MET A 308 22.62 -14.49 -9.24
CA MET A 308 23.58 -14.38 -10.33
C MET A 308 23.67 -15.66 -11.16
N GLY A 309 24.27 -15.56 -12.34
CA GLY A 309 24.32 -16.64 -13.34
C GLY A 309 25.00 -17.93 -12.88
N SER A 310 26.04 -17.88 -12.04
CA SER A 310 26.69 -19.08 -11.50
C SER A 310 25.78 -19.87 -10.54
N ALA A 311 24.96 -19.19 -9.75
CA ALA A 311 23.96 -19.85 -8.91
C ALA A 311 22.89 -20.55 -9.77
N VAL A 312 22.47 -19.93 -10.87
CA VAL A 312 21.57 -20.55 -11.87
C VAL A 312 22.20 -21.82 -12.44
N LEU A 313 23.50 -21.79 -12.79
CA LEU A 313 24.19 -22.96 -13.34
C LEU A 313 24.26 -24.11 -12.32
N THR A 314 24.50 -23.83 -11.03
CA THR A 314 24.47 -24.84 -9.97
C THR A 314 23.09 -25.50 -9.87
N VAL A 315 22.00 -24.73 -9.86
CA VAL A 315 20.65 -25.29 -9.78
C VAL A 315 20.30 -26.08 -11.05
N LYS A 316 20.69 -25.59 -12.24
CA LYS A 316 20.50 -26.32 -13.51
C LYS A 316 21.25 -27.65 -13.54
N ALA A 317 22.48 -27.69 -13.01
CA ALA A 317 23.24 -28.94 -12.90
C ALA A 317 22.51 -29.95 -12.01
N LEU A 318 22.02 -29.51 -10.84
CA LEU A 318 21.25 -30.37 -9.93
C LEU A 318 19.98 -30.95 -10.56
N LEU A 319 19.27 -30.16 -11.37
CA LEU A 319 18.11 -30.60 -12.14
C LEU A 319 18.49 -31.60 -13.25
N THR A 320 19.59 -31.33 -13.96
CA THR A 320 20.08 -32.18 -15.07
C THR A 320 20.56 -33.54 -14.58
N GLU A 321 21.21 -33.57 -13.42
CA GLU A 321 21.69 -34.77 -12.75
C GLU A 321 20.56 -35.57 -12.06
N GLY A 322 19.34 -35.04 -12.02
CA GLY A 322 18.18 -35.67 -11.38
C GLY A 322 18.22 -35.63 -9.85
N THR A 323 19.14 -34.87 -9.26
CA THR A 323 19.21 -34.67 -7.79
C THR A 323 18.12 -33.74 -7.26
N LEU A 324 17.57 -32.88 -8.14
CA LEU A 324 16.32 -32.16 -7.93
C LEU A 324 15.31 -32.60 -9.00
N SER A 325 14.06 -32.78 -8.61
CA SER A 325 12.98 -33.14 -9.54
C SER A 325 12.65 -31.95 -10.43
N ALA A 326 12.82 -32.10 -11.75
CA ALA A 326 12.41 -31.08 -12.72
C ALA A 326 10.89 -30.93 -12.84
N ALA A 327 10.11 -31.89 -12.33
CA ALA A 327 8.66 -31.79 -12.24
C ALA A 327 8.22 -30.86 -11.09
N ASP A 328 8.97 -30.88 -9.98
CA ASP A 328 8.59 -30.20 -8.75
C ASP A 328 9.38 -28.91 -8.49
N VAL A 329 10.52 -28.72 -9.14
CA VAL A 329 11.41 -27.58 -8.92
C VAL A 329 11.57 -26.75 -10.20
N ARG A 330 11.33 -25.44 -10.10
CA ARG A 330 11.43 -24.51 -11.23
C ARG A 330 12.26 -23.28 -10.88
N ILE A 331 13.21 -22.93 -11.73
CA ILE A 331 13.98 -21.69 -11.61
C ILE A 331 13.14 -20.55 -12.20
N ALA A 332 12.92 -19.48 -11.43
CA ALA A 332 12.29 -18.26 -11.91
C ALA A 332 13.34 -17.26 -12.40
N ASP A 333 13.02 -16.52 -13.47
CA ASP A 333 13.96 -15.62 -14.14
C ASP A 333 13.65 -14.15 -13.84
N ALA A 334 13.87 -13.76 -12.58
CA ALA A 334 13.47 -12.46 -12.05
C ALA A 334 14.57 -11.77 -11.24
N PRO A 335 14.52 -10.43 -11.07
CA PRO A 335 15.37 -9.73 -10.12
C PRO A 335 15.24 -10.34 -8.72
N PHE A 336 16.37 -10.59 -8.06
CA PHE A 336 16.41 -11.45 -6.87
C PHE A 336 15.47 -11.00 -5.75
N VAL A 337 15.43 -9.70 -5.45
CA VAL A 337 14.62 -9.17 -4.33
C VAL A 337 13.14 -9.04 -4.72
N GLU A 338 12.85 -8.40 -5.84
CA GLU A 338 11.48 -8.17 -6.32
C GLU A 338 10.77 -9.48 -6.65
N GLY A 339 11.50 -10.40 -7.28
CA GLY A 339 11.03 -11.75 -7.56
C GLY A 339 10.78 -12.54 -6.29
N ALA A 340 11.64 -12.45 -5.27
CA ALA A 340 11.43 -13.13 -3.99
C ALA A 340 10.15 -12.66 -3.28
N VAL A 341 9.92 -11.34 -3.25
CA VAL A 341 8.70 -10.75 -2.68
C VAL A 341 7.48 -11.22 -3.46
N THR A 342 7.52 -11.13 -4.79
CA THR A 342 6.37 -11.47 -5.64
C THR A 342 6.03 -12.97 -5.59
N ALA A 343 7.06 -13.83 -5.61
CA ALA A 343 6.91 -15.27 -5.47
C ALA A 343 6.26 -15.63 -4.14
N LEU A 344 6.78 -15.07 -3.04
CA LEU A 344 6.31 -15.41 -1.70
C LEU A 344 4.89 -14.89 -1.43
N VAL A 345 4.56 -13.68 -1.87
CA VAL A 345 3.19 -13.14 -1.77
C VAL A 345 2.21 -14.04 -2.53
N THR A 346 2.54 -14.39 -3.77
CA THR A 346 1.67 -15.23 -4.61
C THR A 346 1.51 -16.64 -4.05
N ALA A 347 2.59 -17.25 -3.56
CA ALA A 347 2.55 -18.57 -2.95
C ALA A 347 1.78 -18.57 -1.62
N SER A 348 1.93 -17.53 -0.80
CA SER A 348 1.23 -17.38 0.48
C SER A 348 -0.28 -17.19 0.28
N ALA A 349 -0.68 -16.55 -0.82
CA ALA A 349 -2.07 -16.44 -1.26
C ALA A 349 -2.64 -17.74 -1.86
N GLY A 350 -1.89 -18.84 -1.87
CA GLY A 350 -2.33 -20.14 -2.39
C GLY A 350 -2.20 -20.31 -3.91
N GLY A 351 -1.41 -19.48 -4.58
CA GLY A 351 -1.10 -19.64 -5.99
C GLY A 351 -0.38 -20.95 -6.28
N ASP A 352 -0.73 -21.58 -7.41
CA ASP A 352 -0.03 -22.77 -7.90
C ASP A 352 1.33 -22.40 -8.53
N MET A 353 2.12 -23.42 -8.88
CA MET A 353 3.46 -23.26 -9.47
C MET A 353 3.47 -22.33 -10.69
N ALA A 354 2.46 -22.42 -11.55
CA ALA A 354 2.38 -21.62 -12.76
C ALA A 354 2.09 -20.15 -12.43
N ALA A 355 1.17 -19.90 -11.50
CA ALA A 355 0.84 -18.57 -11.03
C ALA A 355 2.03 -17.89 -10.33
N VAL A 356 2.77 -18.64 -9.49
CA VAL A 356 3.97 -18.13 -8.81
C VAL A 356 5.06 -17.76 -9.82
N LEU A 357 5.34 -18.63 -10.79
CA LEU A 357 6.33 -18.34 -11.84
C LEU A 357 5.95 -17.14 -12.69
N ALA A 358 4.70 -17.05 -13.15
CA ALA A 358 4.22 -15.93 -13.95
C ALA A 358 4.36 -14.59 -13.20
N ALA A 359 3.92 -14.53 -11.95
CA ALA A 359 4.06 -13.34 -11.12
C ALA A 359 5.53 -12.98 -10.89
N THR A 360 6.39 -13.98 -10.72
CA THR A 360 7.82 -13.77 -10.52
C THR A 360 8.48 -13.22 -11.78
N ASP A 361 8.19 -13.78 -12.96
CA ASP A 361 8.73 -13.32 -14.25
C ASP A 361 8.30 -11.86 -14.57
N ASP A 362 7.07 -11.48 -14.22
CA ASP A 362 6.58 -10.11 -14.38
C ASP A 362 7.42 -9.08 -13.60
N ALA A 363 8.09 -9.49 -12.51
CA ALA A 363 8.95 -8.61 -11.71
C ALA A 363 10.14 -8.05 -12.49
N ARG A 364 10.53 -8.66 -13.61
CA ARG A 364 11.55 -8.11 -14.53
C ARG A 364 11.11 -6.81 -15.19
N THR A 365 9.81 -6.59 -15.32
CA THR A 365 9.23 -5.42 -16.01
C THR A 365 9.01 -4.24 -15.07
N TYR A 366 9.24 -4.41 -13.76
CA TYR A 366 8.98 -3.37 -12.77
C TYR A 366 9.93 -2.18 -12.98
N ARG A 367 9.36 -1.10 -13.53
CA ARG A 367 10.02 0.20 -13.67
C ARG A 367 9.97 0.91 -12.33
N LYS A 368 11.14 1.17 -11.74
CA LYS A 368 11.28 2.00 -10.54
C LYS A 368 11.32 3.50 -10.86
N LEU A 369 11.46 3.86 -12.14
CA LEU A 369 11.59 5.20 -12.72
C LEU A 369 10.91 5.25 -14.10
#